data_AF-A0A0D7X138-F1
#
_entry.id   AF-A0A0D7X138-F1
#
_cell.length_a   1.000
_cell.length_b   1.000
_cell.length_c   1.000
_cell.angle_alpha   90.00
_cell.angle_beta   90.00
_cell.angle_gamma   90.00
#
_symmetry.space_group_name_H-M   'P 1'
#
loop_
_entity.id
_entity.type
_entity.pdbx_description
1 polymer ?
#
loop_
_entity_poly.entity_id
_entity_poly.type
_entity_poly.pdbx_seq_one_letter_code
_entity_poly.pdbx_strand_id
1 'polypeptide(L)'
;SEEHPVFSEAPVFQPPVKLKHSGPGLASFIMSLVSLIGYIILAVMVINLLAHFSQYQTLDPEVVLQQTGTVLLPFVFLGSLLLNCAGLVVGIIGIALKNRKKAFAIAGLIINAFIILGFIALLAMGLAVPSNTADIYPSSVQSL
;
A
#
# COMPACT_ATOMS: atom_id res chain seq x y z
N SER A 1 37.30 60.87 -26.68
CA SER A 1 36.84 59.67 -25.97
C SER A 1 35.51 59.95 -25.34
N GLU A 2 34.42 59.50 -25.97
CA GLU A 2 33.09 59.48 -25.37
C GLU A 2 32.98 58.21 -24.52
N GLU A 3 32.98 58.35 -23.20
CA GLU A 3 32.68 57.24 -22.30
C GLU A 3 31.17 57.04 -22.28
N HIS A 4 30.70 56.00 -22.98
CA HIS A 4 29.33 55.53 -22.85
C HIS A 4 29.13 54.99 -21.42
N PRO A 5 28.15 55.50 -20.65
CA PRO A 5 27.84 54.93 -19.35
C PRO A 5 27.36 53.49 -19.54
N VAL A 6 28.12 52.55 -18.97
CA VAL A 6 27.72 51.14 -18.87
C VAL A 6 26.52 51.10 -17.93
N PHE A 7 25.31 51.05 -18.51
CA PHE A 7 24.11 50.76 -17.74
C PHE A 7 24.26 49.38 -17.12
N SER A 8 24.50 49.34 -15.81
CA SER A 8 24.47 48.12 -15.02
C SER A 8 23.04 47.57 -15.12
N GLU A 9 22.85 46.48 -15.87
CA GLU A 9 21.56 45.79 -15.95
C GLU A 9 21.10 45.45 -14.54
N ALA A 10 20.05 46.12 -14.08
CA ALA A 10 19.46 45.84 -12.79
C ALA A 10 19.03 44.35 -12.75
N PRO A 11 19.21 43.63 -11.62
CA PRO A 11 18.82 42.24 -11.53
C PRO A 11 17.34 42.09 -11.90
N VAL A 12 17.05 41.42 -13.01
CA VAL A 12 15.68 41.15 -13.44
C VAL A 12 15.06 40.24 -12.38
N PHE A 13 14.19 40.79 -11.55
CA PHE A 13 13.42 40.04 -10.56
C PHE A 13 12.53 39.04 -11.31
N GLN A 14 12.98 37.78 -11.40
CA GLN A 14 12.15 36.70 -11.92
C GLN A 14 11.17 36.31 -10.80
N PRO A 15 9.85 36.52 -10.97
CA PRO A 15 8.90 36.09 -9.96
C PRO A 15 9.00 34.57 -9.78
N PRO A 16 8.97 34.06 -8.53
CA PRO A 16 9.10 32.63 -8.28
C PRO A 16 8.02 31.87 -9.05
N VAL A 17 8.45 30.95 -9.92
CA VAL A 17 7.54 30.14 -10.74
C VAL A 17 6.61 29.37 -9.79
N LYS A 18 5.34 29.79 -9.74
CA LYS A 18 4.32 29.11 -8.92
C LYS A 18 4.04 27.73 -9.51
N LEU A 19 4.74 26.72 -9.01
CA LEU A 19 4.47 25.32 -9.32
C LEU A 19 3.07 24.95 -8.83
N LYS A 20 2.15 24.75 -9.77
CA LYS A 20 0.77 24.32 -9.49
C LYS A 20 0.78 22.88 -8.93
N HIS A 21 -0.18 22.56 -8.07
CA HIS A 21 -0.26 21.24 -7.44
C HIS A 21 -0.65 20.16 -8.46
N SER A 22 -0.07 18.96 -8.33
CA SER A 22 -0.44 17.81 -9.16
C SER A 22 -1.74 17.20 -8.64
N GLY A 23 -2.87 17.46 -9.32
CA GLY A 23 -4.13 16.75 -9.09
C GLY A 23 -3.98 15.21 -9.09
N PRO A 24 -3.24 14.61 -10.05
CA PRO A 24 -2.99 13.17 -10.04
C PRO A 24 -2.18 12.70 -8.83
N GLY A 25 -1.19 13.49 -8.40
CA GLY A 25 -0.39 13.17 -7.21
C GLY A 25 -1.23 13.14 -5.94
N LEU A 26 -2.14 14.09 -5.76
CA LEU A 26 -3.06 14.10 -4.63
C LEU A 26 -4.05 12.92 -4.69
N ALA A 27 -4.57 12.59 -5.89
CA ALA A 27 -5.46 11.45 -6.07
C ALA A 27 -4.79 10.13 -5.68
N SER A 28 -3.52 9.92 -6.08
CA SER A 28 -2.76 8.72 -5.66
C SER A 28 -2.55 8.64 -4.15
N PHE A 29 -2.32 9.78 -3.51
CA PHE A 29 -2.15 9.85 -2.06
C PHE A 29 -3.45 9.50 -1.33
N ILE A 30 -4.59 10.06 -1.75
CA ILE A 30 -5.89 9.76 -1.16
C ILE A 30 -6.24 8.28 -1.38
N MET A 31 -6.02 7.73 -2.59
CA MET A 31 -6.23 6.31 -2.85
C MET A 31 -5.37 5.42 -1.96
N SER A 32 -4.11 5.79 -1.72
CA SER A 32 -3.23 5.07 -0.80
C SER A 32 -3.77 5.06 0.63
N LEU A 33 -4.34 6.19 1.09
CA LEU A 33 -4.89 6.32 2.43
C LEU A 33 -6.17 5.51 2.60
N VAL A 34 -7.07 5.56 1.61
CA VAL A 34 -8.31 4.77 1.61
C VAL A 34 -7.99 3.27 1.56
N SER A 35 -7.05 2.87 0.71
CA SER A 35 -6.58 1.48 0.62
C SER A 35 -5.96 1.01 1.94
N LEU A 36 -5.13 1.85 2.57
CA LEU A 36 -4.53 1.56 3.87
C LEU A 36 -5.59 1.33 4.96
N ILE A 37 -6.64 2.16 5.01
CA ILE A 37 -7.76 1.97 5.94
C ILE A 37 -8.47 0.64 5.67
N GLY A 38 -8.70 0.30 4.40
CA GLY A 38 -9.28 -1.00 4.00
C GLY A 38 -8.44 -2.18 4.50
N TYR A 39 -7.12 -2.11 4.40
CA TYR A 39 -6.23 -3.14 4.93
C TYR A 39 -6.20 -3.22 6.46
N ILE A 40 -6.32 -2.08 7.15
CA ILE A 40 -6.45 -2.08 8.62
C ILE A 40 -7.74 -2.81 9.03
N ILE A 41 -8.86 -2.50 8.38
CA ILE A 41 -10.14 -3.17 8.62
C ILE A 41 -10.01 -4.68 8.35
N LEU A 42 -9.37 -5.05 7.24
CA LEU A 42 -9.12 -6.44 6.90
C LEU A 42 -8.29 -7.16 7.97
N ALA A 43 -7.20 -6.54 8.44
CA ALA A 43 -6.35 -7.10 9.48
C ALA A 43 -7.14 -7.33 10.78
N VAL A 44 -7.98 -6.39 11.20
CA VAL A 44 -8.86 -6.54 12.36
C VAL A 44 -9.84 -7.69 12.17
N MET A 45 -10.46 -7.83 11.00
CA MET A 45 -11.38 -8.92 10.71
C MET A 45 -10.68 -10.30 10.76
N VAL A 46 -9.49 -10.42 10.18
CA VAL A 46 -8.69 -11.65 10.21
C VAL A 46 -8.27 -12.00 11.64
N ILE A 47 -7.81 -11.03 12.43
CA ILE A 47 -7.44 -11.26 13.83
C ILE A 47 -8.64 -11.75 14.64
N ASN A 48 -9.82 -11.16 14.46
CA ASN A 48 -11.03 -11.60 15.13
C ASN A 48 -11.41 -13.04 14.76
N LEU A 49 -11.28 -13.39 13.46
CA LEU A 49 -11.52 -14.74 12.98
C LEU A 49 -10.56 -15.75 13.65
N LEU A 50 -9.25 -15.45 13.64
CA LEU A 50 -8.23 -16.28 14.29
C LEU A 50 -8.45 -16.42 15.80
N ALA A 51 -8.84 -15.34 16.49
CA ALA A 51 -9.14 -15.37 17.91
C ALA A 51 -10.32 -16.30 18.21
N HIS A 52 -11.37 -16.28 17.37
CA HIS A 52 -12.50 -17.19 17.48
C HIS A 52 -12.04 -18.65 17.37
N PHE A 53 -11.15 -18.96 16.43
CA PHE A 53 -10.65 -20.32 16.24
C PHE A 53 -9.82 -20.78 17.42
N SER A 54 -8.99 -19.90 17.97
CA SER A 54 -8.16 -20.22 19.15
C SER A 54 -9.01 -20.54 20.39
N GLN A 55 -10.20 -19.96 20.49
CA GLN A 55 -11.08 -20.16 21.64
C GLN A 55 -11.94 -21.41 21.53
N TYR A 56 -12.47 -21.70 20.35
CA TYR A 56 -13.41 -22.82 20.15
C TYR A 56 -12.77 -24.07 19.55
N GLN A 57 -11.53 -23.96 19.04
CA GLN A 57 -10.76 -25.03 18.39
C GLN A 57 -11.48 -25.73 17.22
N THR A 58 -12.64 -25.23 16.83
CA THR A 58 -13.49 -25.74 15.77
C THR A 58 -13.65 -24.69 14.70
N LEU A 59 -13.39 -25.11 13.48
CA LEU A 59 -13.45 -24.31 12.28
C LEU A 59 -14.69 -24.73 11.48
N ASP A 60 -15.86 -24.67 12.12
CA ASP A 60 -17.09 -25.12 11.47
C ASP A 60 -17.46 -24.13 10.36
N PRO A 61 -17.42 -24.54 9.07
CA PRO A 61 -17.63 -23.63 7.95
C PRO A 61 -19.01 -22.96 8.00
N GLU A 62 -20.01 -23.62 8.55
CA GLU A 62 -21.37 -23.08 8.67
C GLU A 62 -21.44 -21.98 9.72
N VAL A 63 -20.78 -22.16 10.87
CA VAL A 63 -20.69 -21.14 11.92
C VAL A 63 -19.87 -19.94 11.45
N VAL A 64 -18.76 -20.19 10.74
CA VAL A 64 -17.89 -19.14 10.19
C VAL A 64 -18.59 -18.33 9.11
N LEU A 65 -19.40 -18.98 8.26
CA LEU A 65 -20.18 -18.31 7.22
C LEU A 65 -21.36 -17.52 7.80
N GLN A 66 -21.93 -17.97 8.93
CA GLN A 66 -22.95 -17.22 9.68
C GLN A 66 -22.40 -15.95 10.35
N GLN A 67 -21.08 -15.87 10.59
CA GLN A 67 -20.47 -14.61 11.01
C GLN A 67 -20.47 -13.61 9.84
N THR A 68 -21.35 -12.62 9.91
CA THR A 68 -21.54 -11.57 8.90
C THR A 68 -20.23 -10.92 8.42
N GLY A 69 -19.22 -10.86 9.29
CA GLY A 69 -17.89 -10.32 8.95
C GLY A 69 -17.10 -11.17 7.94
N THR A 70 -17.28 -12.49 7.93
CA THR A 70 -16.53 -13.39 7.06
C THR A 70 -16.93 -13.25 5.60
N VAL A 71 -18.22 -13.09 5.33
CA VAL A 71 -18.74 -12.92 3.95
C VAL A 71 -18.23 -11.63 3.33
N LEU A 72 -18.05 -10.57 4.13
CA LEU A 72 -17.53 -9.27 3.66
C LEU A 72 -16.02 -9.28 3.42
N LEU A 73 -15.27 -10.16 4.10
CA LEU A 73 -13.81 -10.26 4.03
C LEU A 73 -13.25 -10.30 2.59
N PRO A 74 -13.71 -11.19 1.67
CA PRO A 74 -13.19 -11.24 0.30
C PRO A 74 -13.49 -9.96 -0.50
N PHE A 75 -14.63 -9.31 -0.25
CA PHE A 75 -14.97 -8.07 -0.96
C PHE A 75 -14.12 -6.89 -0.50
N VAL A 76 -13.89 -6.77 0.81
CA VAL A 76 -12.99 -5.74 1.38
C VAL A 76 -11.56 -5.97 0.91
N PHE A 77 -11.12 -7.22 0.87
CA PHE A 77 -9.81 -7.59 0.34
C PHE A 77 -9.66 -7.20 -1.14
N LEU A 78 -10.58 -7.62 -2.00
CA LEU A 78 -10.52 -7.35 -3.44
C LEU A 78 -10.66 -5.86 -3.74
N GLY A 79 -11.55 -5.15 -3.05
CA GLY A 79 -11.69 -3.70 -3.16
C GLY A 79 -10.42 -2.95 -2.77
N SER A 80 -9.78 -3.35 -1.66
CA SER A 80 -8.53 -2.74 -1.19
C SER A 80 -7.38 -3.00 -2.15
N LEU A 81 -7.32 -4.19 -2.74
CA LEU A 81 -6.33 -4.59 -3.75
C LEU A 81 -6.48 -3.75 -5.03
N LEU A 82 -7.70 -3.58 -5.53
CA LEU A 82 -7.98 -2.75 -6.71
C LEU A 82 -7.61 -1.29 -6.48
N LEU A 83 -7.96 -0.74 -5.32
CA LEU A 83 -7.58 0.62 -4.93
C LEU A 83 -6.06 0.79 -4.85
N ASN A 84 -5.35 -0.22 -4.37
CA ASN A 84 -3.91 -0.21 -4.26
C ASN A 84 -3.24 -0.18 -5.65
N CYS A 85 -3.71 -1.03 -6.56
CA CYS A 85 -3.27 -1.04 -7.97
C CYS A 85 -3.55 0.30 -8.66
N ALA A 86 -4.77 0.84 -8.51
CA ALA A 86 -5.13 2.14 -9.05
C ALA A 86 -4.27 3.27 -8.46
N GLY A 87 -4.04 3.26 -7.14
CA GLY A 87 -3.19 4.21 -6.44
C GLY A 87 -1.74 4.17 -6.92
N LEU A 88 -1.20 2.98 -7.18
CA LEU A 88 0.15 2.80 -7.74
C LEU A 88 0.27 3.42 -9.13
N VAL A 89 -0.66 3.11 -10.05
CA VAL A 89 -0.65 3.64 -11.42
C VAL A 89 -0.79 5.16 -11.42
N VAL A 90 -1.75 5.70 -10.66
CA VAL A 90 -1.95 7.16 -10.56
C VAL A 90 -0.74 7.84 -9.90
N GLY A 91 -0.05 7.18 -8.97
CA GLY A 91 1.18 7.66 -8.35
C GLY A 91 2.33 7.78 -9.35
N ILE A 92 2.53 6.75 -10.18
CA ILE A 92 3.52 6.76 -11.27
C ILE A 92 3.22 7.89 -12.26
N ILE A 93 1.95 8.02 -12.69
CA ILE A 93 1.50 9.12 -13.55
C ILE A 93 1.79 10.47 -12.89
N GLY A 94 1.47 10.61 -11.60
CA GLY A 94 1.71 11.83 -10.81
C GLY A 94 3.17 12.27 -10.75
N ILE A 95 4.12 11.32 -10.79
CA ILE A 95 5.57 11.59 -10.87
C ILE A 95 6.00 11.97 -12.28
N ALA A 96 5.40 11.36 -13.31
CA ALA A 96 5.71 11.60 -14.71
C ALA A 96 5.30 13.00 -15.21
N LEU A 97 4.32 13.65 -14.56
CA LEU A 97 3.95 15.03 -14.90
C LEU A 97 5.10 16.03 -14.64
N LYS A 98 5.48 16.80 -15.69
CA LYS A 98 6.46 17.89 -15.61
C LYS A 98 5.84 19.15 -14.98
N ASN A 99 6.67 19.96 -14.30
CA ASN A 99 6.32 21.28 -13.75
C ASN A 99 5.22 21.28 -12.67
N ARG A 100 5.24 20.30 -11.76
CA ARG A 100 4.30 20.21 -10.63
C ARG A 100 5.01 19.70 -9.36
N LYS A 101 4.43 19.99 -8.19
CA LYS A 101 4.92 19.48 -6.90
C LYS A 101 4.69 17.97 -6.80
N LYS A 102 5.76 17.19 -6.65
CA LYS A 102 5.73 15.71 -6.71
C LYS A 102 5.63 15.00 -5.36
N ALA A 103 5.73 15.72 -4.25
CA ALA A 103 5.76 15.14 -2.90
C ALA A 103 4.57 14.20 -2.62
N PHE A 104 3.35 14.59 -2.99
CA PHE A 104 2.16 13.75 -2.79
C PHE A 104 2.15 12.49 -3.68
N ALA A 105 2.62 12.61 -4.93
CA ALA A 105 2.73 11.46 -5.82
C ALA A 105 3.76 10.44 -5.31
N ILE A 106 4.90 10.93 -4.80
CA ILE A 106 5.96 10.08 -4.23
C ILE A 106 5.48 9.42 -2.94
N ALA A 107 4.85 10.17 -2.03
CA ALA A 107 4.33 9.63 -0.78
C ALA A 107 3.27 8.55 -1.02
N GLY A 108 2.29 8.82 -1.89
CA GLY A 108 1.27 7.84 -2.27
C GLY A 108 1.88 6.60 -2.94
N LEU A 109 2.90 6.78 -3.79
CA LEU A 109 3.59 5.66 -4.42
C LEU A 109 4.34 4.79 -3.40
N ILE A 110 5.07 5.40 -2.47
CA ILE A 110 5.82 4.67 -1.42
C ILE A 110 4.87 3.85 -0.56
N ILE A 111 3.75 4.43 -0.12
CA ILE A 111 2.76 3.73 0.71
C ILE A 111 2.18 2.53 -0.05
N ASN A 112 1.73 2.72 -1.29
CA ASN A 112 1.20 1.62 -2.10
C ASN A 112 2.27 0.53 -2.35
N ALA A 113 3.49 0.92 -2.71
CA ALA A 113 4.58 -0.02 -2.95
C ALA A 113 4.93 -0.84 -1.69
N PHE A 114 4.94 -0.20 -0.53
CA PHE A 114 5.23 -0.88 0.74
C PHE A 114 4.14 -1.90 1.09
N ILE A 115 2.87 -1.57 0.83
CA ILE A 115 1.75 -2.49 1.02
C ILE A 115 1.90 -3.71 0.09
N ILE A 116 2.18 -3.50 -1.20
CA ILE A 116 2.40 -4.62 -2.15
C ILE A 116 3.57 -5.49 -1.71
N LEU A 117 4.68 -4.87 -1.29
CA LEU A 117 5.86 -5.59 -0.84
C LEU A 117 5.57 -6.43 0.41
N GLY A 118 4.84 -5.89 1.38
CA GLY A 118 4.38 -6.62 2.55
C GLY A 118 3.48 -7.81 2.18
N PHE A 119 2.61 -7.64 1.18
CA PHE A 119 1.76 -8.71 0.68
C PHE A 119 2.56 -9.85 0.03
N ILE A 120 3.54 -9.50 -0.82
CA ILE A 120 4.45 -10.48 -1.43
C ILE A 120 5.24 -11.23 -0.35
N ALA A 121 5.73 -10.54 0.66
CA ALA A 121 6.44 -11.16 1.78
C ALA A 121 5.55 -12.12 2.57
N LEU A 122 4.30 -11.74 2.85
CA LEU A 122 3.31 -12.61 3.50
C LEU A 122 3.02 -13.86 2.68
N LEU A 123 2.80 -13.72 1.38
CA LEU A 123 2.59 -14.87 0.48
C LEU A 123 3.83 -15.77 0.44
N ALA A 124 5.03 -15.19 0.34
CA ALA A 124 6.28 -15.94 0.35
C ALA A 124 6.46 -16.73 1.66
N MET A 125 6.14 -16.14 2.82
CA MET A 125 6.16 -16.84 4.10
C MET A 125 5.15 -17.98 4.14
N GLY A 126 3.92 -17.77 3.64
CA GLY A 126 2.90 -18.81 3.58
C GLY A 126 3.31 -20.00 2.69
N LEU A 127 3.97 -19.72 1.56
CA LEU A 127 4.51 -20.75 0.67
C LEU A 127 5.77 -21.43 1.22
N ALA A 128 6.54 -20.73 2.06
CA ALA A 128 7.74 -21.27 2.70
C ALA A 128 7.43 -22.17 3.91
N VAL A 129 6.17 -22.22 4.39
CA VAL A 129 5.75 -23.20 5.39
C VAL A 129 5.94 -24.60 4.81
N PRO A 130 6.81 -25.46 5.41
CA PRO A 130 7.05 -26.79 4.89
C PRO A 130 5.75 -27.59 4.82
N SER A 131 5.39 -28.07 3.63
CA SER A 131 4.21 -28.89 3.41
C SER A 131 4.35 -30.30 4.00
N ASN A 132 5.56 -30.70 4.40
CA ASN A 132 5.88 -32.01 4.91
C ASN A 132 6.09 -31.96 6.43
N THR A 133 5.29 -32.72 7.18
CA THR A 133 5.44 -32.88 8.64
C THR A 133 6.81 -33.45 9.03
N ALA A 134 7.49 -34.14 8.11
CA ALA A 134 8.83 -34.70 8.28
C ALA A 134 9.97 -33.65 8.38
N ASP A 135 9.76 -32.45 7.86
CA ASP A 135 10.73 -31.34 7.96
C ASP A 135 10.55 -30.52 9.26
N ILE A 136 9.44 -30.71 9.96
CA ILE A 136 9.05 -29.97 11.16
C ILE A 136 9.43 -30.72 12.44
N TYR A 137 9.41 -32.06 12.41
CA TYR A 137 9.81 -32.90 13.55
C TYR A 137 11.15 -33.61 13.29
N PRO A 138 12.11 -33.54 14.23
CA PRO A 138 13.35 -34.30 14.12
C PRO A 138 13.04 -35.80 14.00
N SER A 139 13.88 -36.52 13.25
CA SER A 139 13.70 -37.94 12.92
C SER A 139 13.53 -38.87 14.14
N SER A 140 13.93 -38.43 15.33
CA SER A 140 13.71 -39.13 16.60
C SER A 140 12.24 -39.24 17.04
N VAL A 141 11.34 -38.41 16.49
CA VAL A 141 9.91 -38.41 16.86
C VAL A 141 9.05 -39.17 15.83
N GLN A 142 9.61 -39.54 14.68
CA GLN A 142 8.89 -40.22 13.59
C GLN A 142 8.85 -41.75 13.76
N SER A 143 9.60 -42.30 14.72
CA SER A 143 9.72 -43.75 14.99
C SER A 143 8.95 -44.25 16.23
N LEU A 144 8.08 -43.42 16.81
CA LEU A 144 7.16 -43.78 17.90
C LEU A 144 5.73 -43.88 17.35
#